data_AF-H9VHL4-F1
#
_entry.id   AF-H9VHL4-F1
#
_cell.length_a   1.000
_cell.length_b   1.000
_cell.length_c   1.000
_cell.angle_alpha   90.00
_cell.angle_beta   90.00
_cell.angle_gamma   90.00
#
_symmetry.space_group_name_H-M   'P 1'
#
loop_
_entity.id
_entity.type
_entity.pdbx_description
1 polymer ?
#
loop_
_entity_poly.entity_id
_entity_poly.type
_entity_poly.pdbx_seq_one_letter_code
_entity_poly.pdbx_strand_id
1 'polypeptide(L)' 'LNSPTPVQPSTLDSLVVQVHAACRDWGFFHVINHGVSPELYHTIKSEAANFFSLPLQEKTKVRRDLDN' A
#
# COMPACT_ATOMS: atom_id res chain seq x y z
N LEU A 1 42.21 -21.59 -11.07
CA LEU A 1 41.48 -21.25 -9.83
C LEU A 1 40.51 -20.11 -10.13
N ASN A 2 39.53 -20.33 -11.00
CA ASN A 2 38.42 -19.39 -11.20
C ASN A 2 37.16 -20.13 -10.73
N SER A 3 36.93 -20.08 -9.42
CA SER A 3 35.65 -20.49 -8.86
C SER A 3 34.61 -19.45 -9.27
N PRO A 4 33.40 -19.85 -9.71
CA PRO A 4 32.35 -18.90 -9.98
C PRO A 4 32.00 -18.20 -8.68
N THR A 5 32.11 -16.87 -8.66
CA THR A 5 31.58 -16.05 -7.58
C THR A 5 30.09 -16.36 -7.43
N PRO A 6 29.58 -16.63 -6.21
CA PRO A 6 28.15 -16.82 -6.00
C PRO A 6 27.46 -15.51 -6.35
N VAL A 7 26.70 -15.50 -7.45
CA VAL A 7 25.86 -14.37 -7.85
C VAL A 7 24.90 -14.13 -6.69
N GLN A 8 25.18 -13.09 -5.90
CA GLN A 8 24.31 -12.72 -4.79
C GLN A 8 22.96 -12.33 -5.40
N PRO A 9 21.84 -12.93 -4.97
CA PRO A 9 20.54 -12.51 -5.45
C PRO A 9 20.44 -11.00 -5.21
N SER A 10 20.07 -10.27 -6.25
CA SER A 10 19.87 -8.84 -6.13
C SER A 10 18.83 -8.61 -5.04
N THR A 11 18.91 -7.48 -4.33
CA THR A 11 17.93 -7.13 -3.28
C THR A 11 16.49 -7.19 -3.80
N LEU A 12 16.31 -6.98 -5.11
CA LEU A 12 15.03 -7.11 -5.81
C LEU A 12 14.53 -8.55 -5.87
N ASP A 13 15.38 -9.53 -6.19
CA ASP A 13 14.98 -10.94 -6.31
C ASP A 13 14.43 -11.46 -4.97
N SER A 14 15.10 -11.10 -3.88
CA SER A 14 14.64 -11.43 -2.52
C SER A 14 13.29 -10.78 -2.19
N LEU A 15 13.09 -9.51 -2.58
CA LEU A 15 11.82 -8.81 -2.35
C LEU A 15 10.68 -9.46 -3.15
N VAL A 16 10.92 -9.86 -4.40
CA VAL A 16 9.95 -10.56 -5.23
C VAL A 16 9.53 -11.88 -4.59
N VAL A 17 10.48 -12.67 -4.06
CA VAL A 17 10.19 -13.93 -3.36
C VAL A 17 9.33 -13.68 -2.12
N GLN A 18 9.64 -12.64 -1.33
CA GLN A 18 8.87 -12.30 -0.13
C GLN A 18 7.45 -11.85 -0.44
N VAL A 19 7.26 -10.97 -1.44
CA VAL A 19 5.94 -10.52 -1.88
C VAL A 19 5.12 -11.70 -2.43
N HIS A 20 5.74 -12.56 -3.23
CA HIS A 20 5.08 -13.76 -3.76
C HIS A 20 4.60 -14.69 -2.64
N ALA A 21 5.46 -14.96 -1.66
CA ALA A 21 5.10 -15.79 -0.50
C ALA A 21 3.97 -15.14 0.32
N ALA A 22 4.03 -13.84 0.58
CA ALA A 22 2.97 -13.13 1.31
C ALA A 22 1.62 -13.19 0.59
N CYS A 23 1.60 -12.98 -0.74
CA CYS A 23 0.38 -13.11 -1.54
C CYS A 23 -0.20 -14.52 -1.50
N ARG A 24 0.64 -15.55 -1.64
CA ARG A 24 0.21 -16.96 -1.69
C ARG A 24 -0.26 -17.47 -0.32
N ASP A 25 0.51 -17.20 0.72
CA ASP A 25 0.36 -17.85 2.01
C ASP A 25 -0.57 -17.07 2.96
N TRP A 26 -0.65 -15.74 2.80
CA TRP A 26 -1.42 -14.85 3.68
C TRP A 26 -2.51 -14.04 2.95
N GLY A 27 -2.29 -13.71 1.67
CA GLY A 27 -3.17 -12.82 0.90
C GLY A 27 -3.10 -11.34 1.32
N PHE A 28 -2.19 -10.98 2.24
CA PHE A 28 -2.00 -9.60 2.70
C PHE A 28 -0.59 -9.39 3.28
N PHE A 29 -0.09 -8.15 3.21
CA PHE A 29 1.17 -7.73 3.84
C PHE A 29 1.18 -6.21 4.05
N HIS A 30 2.01 -5.74 4.98
CA HIS A 30 2.30 -4.32 5.12
C HIS A 30 3.51 -3.93 4.27
N VAL A 31 3.36 -2.87 3.49
CA VAL A 31 4.50 -2.22 2.85
C VAL A 31 5.05 -1.17 3.81
N ILE A 32 6.35 -1.22 4.07
CA ILE A 32 7.09 -0.21 4.82
C ILE A 32 8.09 0.49 3.89
N ASN A 33 8.54 1.69 4.25
CA ASN A 33 9.49 2.47 3.45
C ASN A 33 9.02 2.70 1.99
N HIS A 34 7.71 2.81 1.76
CA HIS A 34 7.11 3.05 0.44
C HIS A 34 7.34 4.47 -0.12
N GLY A 35 8.02 5.35 0.61
CA GLY A 35 8.35 6.70 0.16
C GLY A 35 7.19 7.70 0.18
N VAL A 36 6.01 7.31 0.69
CA VAL A 36 4.90 8.26 0.90
C VAL A 36 5.21 9.07 2.15
N SER A 37 5.09 10.40 2.05
CA SER A 37 5.32 11.32 3.16
C SER A 37 4.39 11.00 4.34
N PRO A 38 4.90 10.96 5.58
CA PRO A 38 4.06 10.82 6.76
C PRO A 38 3.02 11.94 6.87
N GLU A 39 3.36 13.17 6.52
CA GLU A 39 2.46 14.34 6.57
C GLU A 39 1.26 14.13 5.64
N LEU A 40 1.50 13.65 4.41
CA LEU A 40 0.43 13.34 3.47
C LEU A 40 -0.51 12.26 4.02
N TYR A 41 0.05 11.19 4.62
CA TYR A 41 -0.75 10.14 5.24
C TYR A 41 -1.61 10.68 6.39
N HIS A 42 -1.06 11.56 7.24
CA HIS A 42 -1.82 12.18 8.32
C HIS A 42 -2.95 13.06 7.80
N THR A 43 -2.69 13.87 6.77
CA THR A 43 -3.72 14.70 6.13
C THR A 43 -4.84 13.85 5.53
N ILE A 44 -4.52 12.78 4.80
CA ILE A 44 -5.54 11.87 4.25
C ILE A 44 -6.40 11.29 5.38
N LYS A 45 -5.74 10.84 6.47
CA LYS A 45 -6.44 10.26 7.62
C LYS A 45 -7.34 11.28 8.32
N SER A 46 -6.88 12.52 8.52
CA SER A 46 -7.68 13.58 9.14
C SER A 46 -8.84 14.00 8.26
N GLU A 47 -8.62 14.21 6.96
CA GLU A 47 -9.68 14.60 6.03
C GLU A 47 -10.74 13.51 5.85
N ALA A 48 -10.33 12.24 5.83
CA ALA A 48 -11.29 11.13 5.85
C ALA A 48 -12.14 11.14 7.12
N ALA A 49 -11.53 11.32 8.29
CA ALA A 49 -12.27 11.41 9.55
C ALA A 49 -13.23 12.62 9.57
N ASN A 50 -12.78 13.78 9.10
CA ASN A 50 -13.59 14.99 8.97
C ASN A 50 -14.79 14.74 8.07
N PHE A 51 -14.58 14.19 6.87
CA PHE A 51 -15.65 13.85 5.94
C PHE A 51 -16.66 12.87 6.54
N PHE A 52 -16.20 11.79 7.18
CA PHE A 52 -17.11 10.77 7.72
C PHE A 52 -17.86 11.24 8.98
N SER A 53 -17.36 12.28 9.65
CA SER A 53 -18.05 12.94 10.77
C SER A 53 -19.24 13.82 10.34
N LEU A 54 -19.32 14.20 9.05
CA LEU A 54 -20.43 14.98 8.52
C LEU A 54 -21.76 14.20 8.57
N PRO A 55 -22.91 14.90 8.61
CA PRO A 55 -24.23 14.29 8.50
C PRO A 55 -24.38 13.43 7.24
N LEU A 56 -25.23 12.40 7.30
CA LEU A 56 -25.46 11.49 6.17
C LEU A 56 -25.88 12.23 4.88
N GLN A 57 -26.70 13.26 5.01
CA GLN A 57 -27.16 14.06 3.88
C GLN A 57 -25.99 14.71 3.13
N GLU A 58 -25.00 15.25 3.85
CA GLU A 58 -23.80 15.86 3.25
C GLU A 58 -22.95 14.81 2.54
N LYS A 59 -22.73 13.64 3.16
CA LYS A 59 -21.96 12.55 2.55
C LYS A 59 -22.62 11.97 1.30
N THR A 60 -23.96 11.95 1.25
CA THR A 60 -24.71 11.40 0.13
C THR A 60 -24.66 12.28 -1.12
N LYS A 61 -24.28 13.56 -0.99
CA LYS A 61 -24.11 14.47 -2.15
C LYS A 61 -23.06 14.00 -3.15
N VAL A 62 -22.09 13.20 -2.70
CA VAL A 62 -21.00 12.64 -3.53
C VAL A 62 -21.13 11.14 -3.76
N ARG A 63 -22.33 10.58 -3.54
CA ARG A 63 -22.58 9.15 -3.76
C ARG A 63 -22.40 8.82 -5.23
N ARG A 64 -21.58 7.81 -5.52
CA ARG A 64 -21.47 7.24 -6.86
C ARG A 64 -22.79 6.55 -7.27
N ASP A 65 -23.27 6.83 -8.46
CA ASP A 65 -24.31 6.12 -9.19
C ASP A 65 -23.69 5.31 -10.34
N LEU A 66 -24.50 4.73 -11.23
CA LEU A 66 -23.99 3.92 -12.33
C LEU A 66 -23.35 4.78 -13.45
N ASP A 67 -23.56 6.09 -13.41
CA ASP A 67 -23.18 7.02 -14.47
C ASP A 67 -21.95 7.88 -14.07
N ASN A 68 -21.40 7.73 -12.86
CA ASN A 68 -20.23 8.49 -12.36
C ASN A 68 -19.18 7.72 -11.55
#